data_AF-A0A5C1QR66-F1
#
_entry.id   AF-A0A5C1QR66-F1
#
_cell.length_a   1.000
_cell.length_b   1.000
_cell.length_c   1.000
_cell.angle_alpha   90.00
_cell.angle_beta   90.00
_cell.angle_gamma   90.00
#
_symmetry.space_group_name_H-M   'P 1'
#
loop_
_entity.id
_entity.type
_entity.pdbx_description
1 polymer ?
#
loop_
_entity_poly.entity_id
_entity_poly.type
_entity_poly.pdbx_seq_one_letter_code
_entity_poly.pdbx_strand_id
1 'polypeptide(L)'
;MERKGIQSALKNLNEYFASVWTLMSDTTIFLSNNTKIFYQYESQLRELRHRLERNRKNSEVLQEVRQELVIIRKALRMQGYNLRLGSLDLRLEGFRNDEALSDGFSRCVLFLLEDGDIIYITGTSNHIELDDALERRQAAKGYRPVIGKHFLWFKWENRVLILSGAASETKDDFDEFREYVAENKSNILRRLSKMGG
;
A
#
# COMPACT_ATOMS: atom_id res chain seq x y z
N MET A 1 -32.98 -19.51 27.68
CA MET A 1 -32.38 -18.17 27.48
C MET A 1 -30.87 -18.33 27.33
N GLU A 2 -30.37 -18.87 26.20
CA GLU A 2 -28.95 -19.31 26.10
C GLU A 2 -28.27 -19.09 24.72
N ARG A 3 -28.94 -18.44 23.74
CA ARG A 3 -28.38 -18.30 22.39
C ARG A 3 -27.65 -16.97 22.10
N LYS A 4 -27.77 -15.96 22.97
CA LYS A 4 -27.18 -14.61 22.73
C LYS A 4 -25.72 -14.47 23.15
N GLY A 5 -25.22 -15.28 24.10
CA GLY A 5 -23.82 -15.21 24.55
C GLY A 5 -22.82 -15.76 23.54
N ILE A 6 -23.20 -16.82 22.81
CA ILE A 6 -22.31 -17.53 21.88
C ILE A 6 -22.03 -16.68 20.62
N GLN A 7 -23.00 -15.89 20.14
CA GLN A 7 -22.83 -15.04 18.95
C GLN A 7 -21.93 -13.82 19.20
N SER A 8 -21.95 -13.25 20.41
CA SER A 8 -21.07 -12.14 20.80
C SER A 8 -19.62 -12.60 20.96
N ALA A 9 -19.40 -13.75 21.60
CA ALA A 9 -18.06 -14.34 21.74
C ALA A 9 -17.45 -14.71 20.38
N LEU A 10 -18.24 -15.24 19.44
CA LEU A 10 -17.79 -15.55 18.08
C LEU A 10 -17.41 -14.29 17.27
N LYS A 11 -18.05 -13.14 17.53
CA LYS A 11 -17.77 -11.88 16.85
C LYS A 11 -16.46 -11.24 17.32
N ASN A 12 -16.21 -11.23 18.64
CA ASN A 12 -14.96 -10.72 19.22
C ASN A 12 -13.77 -11.64 18.95
N LEU A 13 -14.00 -12.95 18.84
CA LEU A 13 -12.97 -13.90 18.43
C LEU A 13 -12.55 -13.65 16.97
N ASN A 14 -13.50 -13.44 16.05
CA ASN A 14 -13.19 -13.17 14.64
C ASN A 14 -12.32 -11.91 14.43
N GLU A 15 -12.51 -10.86 15.23
CA GLU A 15 -11.62 -9.68 15.22
C GLU A 15 -10.20 -10.02 15.70
N TYR A 16 -10.07 -10.87 16.71
CA TYR A 16 -8.77 -11.31 17.22
C TYR A 16 -8.01 -12.20 16.22
N PHE A 17 -8.72 -13.12 15.57
CA PHE A 17 -8.22 -13.98 14.49
C PHE A 17 -7.84 -13.18 13.25
N ALA A 18 -8.63 -12.18 12.86
CA ALA A 18 -8.33 -11.29 11.74
C ALA A 18 -6.94 -10.65 11.90
N SER A 19 -6.46 -10.40 13.12
CA SER A 19 -5.16 -9.76 13.35
C SER A 19 -3.94 -10.64 12.99
N VAL A 20 -3.96 -11.96 13.30
CA VAL A 20 -2.84 -12.88 13.00
C VAL A 20 -2.86 -13.34 11.55
N TRP A 21 -4.05 -13.61 11.01
CA TRP A 21 -4.23 -13.92 9.59
C TRP A 21 -3.81 -12.75 8.69
N THR A 22 -4.16 -11.52 9.06
CA THR A 22 -3.68 -10.32 8.37
C THR A 22 -2.16 -10.26 8.43
N LEU A 23 -1.56 -10.38 9.62
CA LEU A 23 -0.10 -10.35 9.78
C LEU A 23 0.62 -11.42 8.94
N MET A 24 0.05 -12.64 8.86
CA MET A 24 0.53 -13.73 8.02
C MET A 24 0.46 -13.37 6.53
N SER A 25 -0.70 -12.89 6.08
CA SER A 25 -0.92 -12.50 4.70
C SER A 25 0.05 -11.41 4.27
N ASP A 26 0.21 -10.37 5.09
CA ASP A 26 1.12 -9.25 4.83
C ASP A 26 2.57 -9.68 4.69
N THR A 27 2.98 -10.62 5.55
CA THR A 27 4.36 -11.12 5.60
C THR A 27 4.62 -12.02 4.39
N THR A 28 3.61 -12.79 3.97
CA THR A 28 3.67 -13.62 2.76
C THR A 28 3.73 -12.76 1.50
N ILE A 29 2.89 -11.72 1.40
CA ILE A 29 2.90 -10.76 0.27
C ILE A 29 4.27 -10.08 0.18
N PHE A 30 4.77 -9.54 1.30
CA PHE A 30 6.09 -8.91 1.36
C PHE A 30 7.19 -9.83 0.81
N LEU A 31 7.21 -11.08 1.28
CA LEU A 31 8.25 -12.03 0.91
C LEU A 31 8.07 -12.46 -0.54
N SER A 32 6.84 -12.69 -1.02
CA SER A 32 6.58 -13.08 -2.42
C SER A 32 7.02 -12.01 -3.42
N ASN A 33 6.88 -10.73 -3.07
CA ASN A 33 7.35 -9.61 -3.89
C ASN A 33 8.89 -9.46 -3.86
N ASN A 34 9.57 -10.04 -2.86
CA ASN A 34 11.02 -10.05 -2.73
C ASN A 34 11.56 -11.46 -2.96
N THR A 35 11.49 -11.90 -4.22
CA THR A 35 11.71 -13.28 -4.69
C THR A 35 13.01 -13.92 -4.18
N LYS A 36 14.09 -13.15 -3.98
CA LYS A 36 15.39 -13.67 -3.49
C LYS A 36 15.35 -14.15 -2.03
N ILE A 37 14.53 -13.52 -1.18
CA ILE A 37 14.42 -13.83 0.25
C ILE A 37 13.29 -14.82 0.50
N PHE A 38 12.27 -14.82 -0.38
CA PHE A 38 11.12 -15.72 -0.30
C PHE A 38 11.54 -17.18 -0.11
N TYR A 39 12.50 -17.67 -0.91
CA TYR A 39 12.97 -19.05 -0.85
C TYR A 39 13.50 -19.48 0.52
N GLN A 40 14.02 -18.54 1.32
CA GLN A 40 14.54 -18.84 2.66
C GLN A 40 13.44 -19.01 3.70
N TYR A 41 12.28 -18.37 3.50
CA TYR A 41 11.18 -18.34 4.47
C TYR A 41 9.92 -19.07 3.99
N GLU A 42 9.87 -19.52 2.73
CA GLU A 42 8.69 -20.14 2.12
C GLU A 42 8.21 -21.38 2.90
N SER A 43 9.13 -22.29 3.22
CA SER A 43 8.80 -23.51 3.98
C SER A 43 8.22 -23.18 5.35
N GLN A 44 8.83 -22.22 6.04
CA GLN A 44 8.41 -21.80 7.38
C GLN A 44 7.05 -21.09 7.35
N LEU A 45 6.80 -20.23 6.36
CA LEU A 45 5.48 -19.60 6.19
C LEU A 45 4.39 -20.61 5.83
N ARG A 46 4.69 -21.60 4.99
CA ARG A 46 3.74 -22.67 4.62
C ARG A 46 3.35 -23.49 5.84
N GLU A 47 4.32 -23.83 6.69
CA GLU A 47 4.08 -24.53 7.95
C GLU A 47 3.21 -23.71 8.91
N LEU A 48 3.55 -22.42 9.12
CA LEU A 48 2.77 -21.54 9.98
C LEU A 48 1.34 -21.36 9.48
N ARG A 49 1.15 -21.26 8.15
CA ARG A 49 -0.18 -21.21 7.53
C ARG A 49 -0.95 -22.49 7.79
N HIS A 50 -0.36 -23.66 7.61
CA HIS A 50 -1.00 -24.93 7.92
C HIS A 50 -1.36 -25.07 9.41
N ARG A 51 -0.50 -24.59 10.32
CA ARG A 51 -0.79 -24.56 11.77
C ARG A 51 -1.99 -23.68 12.07
N LEU A 52 -2.09 -22.50 11.46
CA LEU A 52 -3.26 -21.61 11.58
C LEU A 52 -4.53 -22.23 11.00
N GLU A 53 -4.43 -22.88 9.83
CA GLU A 53 -5.58 -23.51 9.15
C GLU A 53 -6.15 -24.69 9.94
N ARG A 54 -5.29 -25.51 10.55
CA ARG A 54 -5.69 -26.67 11.37
C ARG A 54 -6.19 -26.27 12.76
N ASN A 55 -5.65 -25.21 13.35
CA ASN A 55 -5.91 -24.84 14.74
C ASN A 55 -6.68 -23.51 14.88
N ARG A 56 -7.68 -23.29 14.03
CA ARG A 56 -8.47 -22.05 13.97
C ARG A 56 -9.18 -21.62 15.26
N LYS A 57 -9.26 -22.47 16.28
CA LYS A 57 -9.92 -22.15 17.57
C LYS A 57 -8.98 -22.25 18.77
N ASN A 58 -7.72 -22.66 18.57
CA ASN A 58 -6.78 -22.83 19.66
C ASN A 58 -5.99 -21.53 19.88
N SER A 59 -6.30 -20.82 20.96
CA SER A 59 -5.68 -19.52 21.28
C SER A 59 -4.18 -19.60 21.53
N GLU A 60 -3.66 -20.75 21.96
CA GLU A 60 -2.25 -20.94 22.27
C GLU A 60 -1.43 -21.05 20.97
N VAL A 61 -1.90 -21.88 20.04
CA VAL A 61 -1.28 -22.03 18.71
C VAL A 61 -1.28 -20.72 17.92
N LEU A 62 -2.33 -19.90 18.05
CA LEU A 62 -2.35 -18.57 17.44
C LEU A 62 -1.25 -17.65 17.98
N GLN A 63 -1.05 -17.69 19.30
CA GLN A 63 -0.10 -16.82 19.95
C GLN A 63 1.33 -17.25 19.62
N GLU A 64 1.58 -18.56 19.56
CA GLU A 64 2.85 -19.12 19.06
C GLU A 64 3.13 -18.68 17.63
N VAL A 65 2.18 -18.87 16.70
CA VAL A 65 2.33 -18.46 15.30
C VAL A 65 2.56 -16.95 15.19
N ARG A 66 1.87 -16.15 16.00
CA ARG A 66 2.09 -14.70 16.05
C ARG A 66 3.50 -14.36 16.51
N GLN A 67 4.02 -15.02 17.55
CA GLN A 67 5.39 -14.79 18.04
C GLN A 67 6.42 -15.15 16.97
N GLU A 68 6.25 -16.28 16.31
CA GLU A 68 7.12 -16.71 15.21
C GLU A 68 7.10 -15.71 14.04
N LEU A 69 5.92 -15.23 13.65
CA LEU A 69 5.78 -14.16 12.66
C LEU A 69 6.47 -12.86 13.08
N VAL A 70 6.39 -12.48 14.36
CA VAL A 70 7.07 -11.29 14.88
C VAL A 70 8.60 -11.48 14.83
N ILE A 71 9.11 -12.68 15.11
CA ILE A 71 10.54 -13.00 15.02
C ILE A 71 11.03 -12.91 13.58
N ILE A 72 10.33 -13.53 12.63
CA ILE A 72 10.64 -13.44 11.18
C ILE A 72 10.68 -11.96 10.77
N ARG A 73 9.67 -11.19 11.17
CA ARG A 73 9.60 -9.77 10.88
C ARG A 73 10.74 -8.97 11.53
N LYS A 74 11.15 -9.32 12.75
CA LYS A 74 12.30 -8.68 13.41
C LYS A 74 13.60 -8.99 12.67
N ALA A 75 13.81 -10.23 12.25
CA ALA A 75 14.98 -10.64 11.46
C ALA A 75 15.06 -9.89 10.13
N LEU A 76 13.94 -9.78 9.40
CA LEU A 76 13.87 -9.01 8.16
C LEU A 76 14.22 -7.53 8.39
N ARG A 77 13.74 -6.91 9.48
CA ARG A 77 14.14 -5.53 9.83
C ARG A 77 15.63 -5.39 10.11
N MET A 78 16.23 -6.34 10.82
CA MET A 78 17.68 -6.34 11.10
C MET A 78 18.51 -6.46 9.82
N GLN A 79 17.98 -7.08 8.77
CA GLN A 79 18.60 -7.16 7.44
C GLN A 79 18.35 -5.91 6.58
N GLY A 80 17.73 -4.85 7.15
CA GLY A 80 17.44 -3.59 6.44
C GLY A 80 16.09 -3.54 5.75
N TYR A 81 15.27 -4.60 5.83
CA TYR A 81 13.95 -4.62 5.21
C TYR A 81 12.92 -3.86 6.03
N ASN A 82 12.40 -2.77 5.47
CA ASN A 82 11.28 -2.07 6.08
C ASN A 82 9.96 -2.78 5.73
N LEU A 83 9.50 -3.65 6.63
CA LEU A 83 8.26 -4.42 6.47
C LEU A 83 6.98 -3.60 6.35
N ARG A 84 7.01 -2.32 6.78
CA ARG A 84 5.89 -1.39 6.54
C ARG A 84 5.88 -0.89 5.10
N LEU A 85 7.02 -0.89 4.41
CA LEU A 85 7.16 -0.48 3.01
C LEU A 85 7.08 -1.66 2.05
N GLY A 86 7.67 -2.81 2.35
CA GLY A 86 7.57 -3.94 1.41
C GLY A 86 6.28 -4.75 1.52
N SER A 87 5.40 -4.46 2.49
CA SER A 87 4.01 -4.94 2.45
C SER A 87 3.10 -4.01 1.67
N LEU A 88 3.64 -2.85 1.24
CA LEU A 88 2.99 -1.97 0.29
C LEU A 88 3.57 -2.26 -1.09
N ASP A 89 2.70 -2.26 -2.09
CA ASP A 89 3.12 -2.35 -3.48
C ASP A 89 2.60 -1.12 -4.22
N LEU A 90 3.23 -0.80 -5.34
CA LEU A 90 2.78 0.25 -6.25
C LEU A 90 2.57 -0.38 -7.61
N ARG A 91 1.36 -0.20 -8.13
CA ARG A 91 0.95 -0.65 -9.45
C ARG A 91 0.46 0.54 -10.26
N LEU A 92 0.95 0.62 -11.49
CA LEU A 92 0.41 1.53 -12.48
C LEU A 92 -0.57 0.76 -13.36
N GLU A 93 -1.76 1.32 -13.52
CA GLU A 93 -2.78 0.86 -14.45
C GLU A 93 -2.92 1.86 -15.59
N GLY A 94 -3.73 1.56 -16.60
CA GLY A 94 -3.93 2.45 -17.75
C GLY A 94 -4.64 3.77 -17.40
N PHE A 95 -5.39 4.28 -18.36
CA PHE A 95 -6.12 5.54 -18.19
C PHE A 95 -7.51 5.31 -17.61
N ARG A 96 -7.97 6.27 -16.82
CA ARG A 96 -9.30 6.28 -16.21
C ARG A 96 -9.98 7.63 -16.39
N ASN A 97 -11.30 7.59 -16.50
CA ASN A 97 -12.20 8.74 -16.57
C ASN A 97 -12.90 8.95 -15.21
N ASP A 98 -13.88 9.85 -15.17
CA ASP A 98 -14.64 10.17 -13.95
C ASP A 98 -15.44 8.99 -13.37
N GLU A 99 -15.69 7.92 -14.13
CA GLU A 99 -16.36 6.71 -13.63
C GLU A 99 -15.54 6.05 -12.52
N ALA A 100 -14.23 6.27 -12.49
CA ALA A 100 -13.32 5.77 -11.47
C ALA A 100 -13.68 6.21 -10.04
N LEU A 101 -14.36 7.35 -9.88
CA LEU A 101 -14.89 7.76 -8.57
C LEU A 101 -15.84 6.72 -7.97
N SER A 102 -16.69 6.12 -8.81
CA SER A 102 -17.65 5.10 -8.39
C SER A 102 -16.94 3.78 -8.02
N ASP A 103 -15.77 3.53 -8.61
CA ASP A 103 -14.90 2.38 -8.30
C ASP A 103 -14.03 2.58 -7.05
N GLY A 104 -14.20 3.73 -6.37
CA GLY A 104 -13.47 4.09 -5.15
C GLY A 104 -12.10 4.71 -5.39
N PHE A 105 -11.82 5.20 -6.60
CA PHE A 105 -10.64 6.03 -6.84
C PHE A 105 -10.87 7.46 -6.37
N SER A 106 -9.78 8.11 -5.99
CA SER A 106 -9.73 9.53 -5.67
C SER A 106 -8.80 10.24 -6.68
N ARG A 107 -9.02 11.54 -6.91
CA ARG A 107 -8.14 12.33 -7.78
C ARG A 107 -6.86 12.71 -7.04
N CYS A 108 -5.77 12.74 -7.78
CA CYS A 108 -4.46 13.13 -7.31
C CYS A 108 -3.74 13.95 -8.38
N VAL A 109 -3.04 14.99 -7.95
CA VAL A 109 -2.01 15.67 -8.76
C VAL A 109 -0.69 15.56 -8.03
N LEU A 110 0.36 15.19 -8.77
CA LEU A 110 1.69 14.91 -8.25
C LEU A 110 2.74 15.67 -9.06
N PHE A 111 3.64 16.37 -8.38
CA PHE A 111 4.82 16.99 -9.00
C PHE A 111 6.08 16.24 -8.61
N LEU A 112 6.88 15.92 -9.61
CA LEU A 112 8.25 15.47 -9.47
C LEU A 112 9.16 16.69 -9.44
N LEU A 113 10.02 16.77 -8.43
CA LEU A 113 10.93 17.89 -8.23
C LEU A 113 12.35 17.51 -8.64
N GLU A 114 13.14 18.51 -9.04
CA GLU A 114 14.53 18.32 -9.50
C GLU A 114 15.44 17.75 -8.39
N ASP A 115 15.12 18.00 -7.12
CA ASP A 115 15.83 17.45 -5.95
C ASP A 115 15.48 15.96 -5.67
N GLY A 116 14.66 15.34 -6.51
CA GLY A 116 14.16 13.97 -6.35
C GLY A 116 13.07 13.83 -5.28
N ASP A 117 12.56 14.95 -4.76
CA ASP A 117 11.40 14.98 -3.88
C ASP A 117 10.09 14.96 -4.67
N ILE A 118 9.01 14.60 -3.98
CA ILE A 118 7.67 14.48 -4.57
C ILE A 118 6.70 15.23 -3.70
N ILE A 119 5.92 16.12 -4.32
CA ILE A 119 4.78 16.76 -3.68
C ILE A 119 3.50 16.37 -4.39
N TYR A 120 2.41 16.32 -3.64
CA TYR A 120 1.12 15.93 -4.17
C TYR A 120 -0.02 16.61 -3.42
N ILE A 121 -1.18 16.55 -4.04
CA ILE A 121 -2.48 16.87 -3.45
C ILE A 121 -3.50 15.86 -3.92
N THR A 122 -4.45 15.53 -3.05
CA THR A 122 -5.57 14.62 -3.33
C THR A 122 -6.87 15.31 -2.96
N GLY A 123 -7.95 15.04 -3.68
CA GLY A 123 -9.25 15.64 -3.35
C GLY A 123 -10.38 15.23 -4.28
N THR A 124 -11.54 15.86 -4.06
CA THR A 124 -12.75 15.66 -4.86
C THR A 124 -12.86 16.63 -6.04
N SER A 125 -12.18 17.77 -5.98
CA SER A 125 -12.00 18.73 -7.08
C SER A 125 -11.40 18.07 -8.32
N ASN A 126 -11.66 18.64 -9.49
CA ASN A 126 -11.06 18.16 -10.74
C ASN A 126 -9.53 18.34 -10.74
N HIS A 127 -8.87 17.65 -11.67
CA HIS A 127 -7.41 17.64 -11.78
C HIS A 127 -6.78 19.02 -12.03
N ILE A 128 -7.48 19.92 -12.71
CA ILE A 128 -7.01 21.29 -12.99
C ILE A 128 -7.01 22.11 -11.70
N GLU A 129 -8.11 22.08 -10.95
CA GLU A 129 -8.23 22.78 -9.66
C GLU A 129 -7.20 22.27 -8.63
N LEU A 130 -6.92 20.97 -8.65
CA LEU A 130 -5.90 20.36 -7.80
C LEU A 130 -4.49 20.81 -8.20
N ASP A 131 -4.19 20.93 -9.48
CA ASP A 131 -2.91 21.48 -9.99
C ASP A 131 -2.71 22.91 -9.51
N ASP A 132 -3.68 23.80 -9.73
CA ASP A 132 -3.63 25.19 -9.27
C ASP A 132 -3.42 25.30 -7.75
N ALA A 133 -4.05 24.40 -6.99
CA ALA A 133 -3.91 24.37 -5.53
C ALA A 133 -2.52 23.89 -5.10
N LEU A 134 -1.95 22.91 -5.81
CA LEU A 134 -0.60 22.40 -5.55
C LEU A 134 0.47 23.43 -5.91
N GLU A 135 0.32 24.14 -7.04
CA GLU A 135 1.17 25.25 -7.43
C GLU A 135 1.17 26.36 -6.38
N ARG A 136 -0.02 26.82 -5.96
CA ARG A 136 -0.15 27.83 -4.90
C ARG A 136 0.51 27.39 -3.60
N ARG A 137 0.36 26.12 -3.23
CA ARG A 137 0.99 25.53 -2.03
C ARG A 137 2.51 25.48 -2.15
N GLN A 138 3.04 25.19 -3.34
CA GLN A 138 4.48 25.19 -3.60
C GLN A 138 5.04 26.61 -3.53
N ALA A 139 4.41 27.57 -4.22
CA ALA A 139 4.82 28.98 -4.21
C ALA A 139 4.90 29.55 -2.79
N ALA A 140 3.95 29.20 -1.92
CA ALA A 140 3.94 29.63 -0.52
C ALA A 140 5.06 29.03 0.35
N LYS A 141 5.63 27.87 -0.03
CA LYS A 141 6.69 27.17 0.71
C LYS A 141 8.10 27.44 0.18
N GLY A 142 8.22 28.19 -0.91
CA GLY A 142 9.45 28.38 -1.65
C GLY A 142 9.43 27.57 -2.95
N TYR A 143 9.75 28.25 -4.05
CA TYR A 143 9.81 27.64 -5.37
C TYR A 143 10.85 26.53 -5.41
N ARG A 144 10.43 25.35 -5.89
CA ARG A 144 11.32 24.23 -6.21
C ARG A 144 11.07 23.85 -7.67
N PRO A 145 12.11 23.73 -8.51
CA PRO A 145 11.93 23.37 -9.91
C PRO A 145 11.16 22.04 -10.05
N VAL A 146 10.11 22.07 -10.86
CA VAL A 146 9.28 20.92 -11.20
C VAL A 146 9.80 20.34 -12.50
N ILE A 147 10.14 19.05 -12.50
CA ILE A 147 10.61 18.32 -13.68
C ILE A 147 9.51 17.49 -14.35
N GLY A 148 8.40 17.25 -13.64
CA GLY A 148 7.25 16.52 -14.18
C GLY A 148 6.00 16.77 -13.36
N LYS A 149 4.85 16.82 -14.03
CA LYS A 149 3.52 16.92 -13.43
C LYS A 149 2.69 15.74 -13.90
N HIS A 150 1.99 15.10 -12.97
CA HIS A 150 1.16 13.94 -13.27
C HIS A 150 -0.24 14.10 -12.67
N PHE A 151 -1.25 13.93 -13.51
CA PHE A 151 -2.66 13.95 -13.19
C PHE A 151 -3.17 12.53 -13.12
N LEU A 152 -3.48 12.06 -11.91
CA LEU A 152 -3.68 10.65 -11.63
C LEU A 152 -4.98 10.39 -10.90
N TRP A 153 -5.48 9.18 -11.07
CA TRP A 153 -6.40 8.55 -10.15
C TRP A 153 -5.61 7.66 -9.21
N PHE A 154 -5.97 7.62 -7.93
CA PHE A 154 -5.37 6.69 -6.99
C PHE A 154 -6.41 5.93 -6.18
N LYS A 155 -6.05 4.71 -5.81
CA LYS A 155 -6.82 3.89 -4.87
C LYS A 155 -5.86 2.99 -4.09
N TRP A 156 -6.17 2.77 -2.82
CA TRP A 156 -5.54 1.69 -2.06
C TRP A 156 -6.43 0.45 -2.13
N GLU A 157 -5.85 -0.65 -2.60
CA GLU A 157 -6.53 -1.95 -2.63
C GLU A 157 -5.57 -3.03 -2.14
N ASN A 158 -5.93 -3.74 -1.09
CA ASN A 158 -5.10 -4.83 -0.54
C ASN A 158 -3.63 -4.44 -0.34
N ARG A 159 -3.38 -3.20 0.13
CA ARG A 159 -2.04 -2.61 0.34
C ARG A 159 -1.24 -2.33 -0.92
N VAL A 160 -1.89 -2.38 -2.07
CA VAL A 160 -1.35 -1.90 -3.34
C VAL A 160 -1.88 -0.48 -3.54
N LEU A 161 -0.97 0.48 -3.70
CA LEU A 161 -1.30 1.78 -4.25
C LEU A 161 -1.44 1.59 -5.75
N ILE A 162 -2.66 1.74 -6.25
CA ILE A 162 -2.95 1.75 -7.67
C ILE A 162 -2.95 3.21 -8.12
N LEU A 163 -2.12 3.55 -9.10
CA LEU A 163 -2.17 4.83 -9.81
C LEU A 163 -2.58 4.59 -11.26
N SER A 164 -3.47 5.42 -11.77
CA SER A 164 -3.94 5.38 -13.16
C SER A 164 -3.87 6.77 -13.77
N GLY A 165 -3.54 6.88 -15.05
CA GLY A 165 -3.54 8.16 -15.75
C GLY A 165 -4.95 8.77 -15.79
N ALA A 166 -5.07 10.07 -15.57
CA ALA A 166 -6.33 10.79 -15.78
C ALA A 166 -6.53 11.12 -17.27
N ALA A 167 -7.75 11.54 -17.64
CA ALA A 167 -8.01 12.03 -19.00
C ALA A 167 -7.23 13.31 -19.34
N SER A 168 -6.80 14.06 -18.32
CA SER A 168 -5.93 15.24 -18.45
C SER A 168 -4.43 14.91 -18.51
N GLU A 169 -4.05 13.63 -18.33
CA GLU A 169 -2.68 13.15 -18.46
C GLU A 169 -2.43 12.74 -19.92
N THR A 170 -1.31 13.18 -20.50
CA THR A 170 -0.95 12.70 -21.84
C THR A 170 -0.38 11.29 -21.78
N LYS A 171 -0.40 10.59 -22.92
CA LYS A 171 0.19 9.25 -22.97
C LYS A 171 1.69 9.26 -22.69
N ASP A 172 2.38 10.23 -23.28
CA ASP A 172 3.83 10.34 -23.17
C ASP A 172 4.24 10.67 -21.73
N ASP A 173 3.56 11.62 -21.08
CA ASP A 173 3.81 11.96 -19.65
C ASP A 173 3.59 10.74 -18.73
N PHE A 174 2.55 9.94 -19.01
CA PHE A 174 2.25 8.76 -18.21
C PHE A 174 3.26 7.62 -18.43
N ASP A 175 3.76 7.45 -19.65
CA ASP A 175 4.79 6.48 -19.96
C ASP A 175 6.15 6.90 -19.35
N GLU A 176 6.50 8.19 -19.38
CA GLU A 176 7.66 8.74 -18.65
C GLU A 176 7.52 8.53 -17.13
N PHE A 177 6.33 8.77 -16.58
CA PHE A 177 6.05 8.48 -15.16
C PHE A 177 6.24 7.00 -14.83
N ARG A 178 5.85 6.10 -15.74
CA ARG A 178 6.01 4.66 -15.56
C ARG A 178 7.47 4.26 -15.47
N GLU A 179 8.32 4.83 -16.31
CA GLU A 179 9.77 4.62 -16.25
C GLU A 179 10.34 5.16 -14.95
N TYR A 180 9.97 6.39 -14.57
CA TYR A 180 10.39 6.99 -13.30
C TYR A 180 9.98 6.13 -12.09
N VAL A 181 8.76 5.59 -12.08
CA VAL A 181 8.25 4.70 -11.04
C VAL A 181 9.02 3.38 -10.98
N ALA A 182 9.41 2.81 -12.12
CA ALA A 182 10.19 1.58 -12.15
C ALA A 182 11.54 1.74 -11.43
N GLU A 183 12.17 2.90 -11.59
CA GLU A 183 13.46 3.22 -10.97
C GLU A 183 13.32 3.68 -9.51
N ASN A 184 12.23 4.38 -9.18
CA ASN A 184 12.08 5.09 -7.89
C ASN A 184 10.98 4.54 -6.99
N LYS A 185 10.45 3.34 -7.28
CA LYS A 185 9.28 2.72 -6.63
C LYS A 185 9.25 2.85 -5.11
N SER A 186 10.37 2.54 -4.45
CA SER A 186 10.50 2.60 -2.99
C SER A 186 10.39 4.02 -2.43
N ASN A 187 10.94 5.02 -3.13
CA ASN A 187 10.87 6.42 -2.71
C ASN A 187 9.44 6.94 -2.88
N ILE A 188 8.82 6.65 -4.03
CA ILE A 188 7.43 7.01 -4.32
C ILE A 188 6.50 6.40 -3.28
N LEU A 189 6.58 5.09 -3.04
CA LEU A 189 5.78 4.42 -2.01
C LEU A 189 5.95 5.06 -0.64
N ARG A 190 7.18 5.41 -0.25
CA ARG A 190 7.45 6.09 1.04
C ARG A 190 6.79 7.46 1.12
N ARG A 191 6.74 8.23 0.03
CA ARG A 191 6.12 9.57 -0.01
C ARG A 191 4.60 9.49 -0.08
N LEU A 192 4.09 8.55 -0.85
CA LEU A 192 2.66 8.37 -1.12
C LEU A 192 1.96 7.47 -0.10
N SER A 193 2.67 6.79 0.80
CA SER A 193 2.07 5.94 1.85
C SER A 193 1.15 6.70 2.82
N LYS A 194 1.14 8.03 2.76
CA LYS A 194 0.25 8.90 3.55
C LYS A 194 -0.99 9.34 2.79
N MET A 195 -1.12 9.01 1.50
CA MET A 195 -2.34 9.25 0.73
C MET A 195 -3.46 8.37 1.30
N GLY A 196 -4.62 8.96 1.65
CA GLY A 196 -5.76 8.23 2.20
C GLY A 196 -5.78 8.10 3.73
N GLY A 197 -4.98 8.92 4.44
CA GLY A 197 -5.13 9.18 5.88
C GLY A 197 -5.94 10.45 6.15
#